data_AF-A0A8J8B6G7-F1
#
_entry.id   AF-A0A8J8B6G7-F1
#
_cell.length_a   1.000
_cell.length_b   1.000
_cell.length_c   1.000
_cell.angle_alpha   90.00
_cell.angle_beta   90.00
_cell.angle_gamma   90.00
#
_symmetry.space_group_name_H-M   'P 1'
#
loop_
_entity.id
_entity.type
_entity.pdbx_description
1 polymer ?
#
loop_
_entity_poly.entity_id
_entity_poly.type
_entity_poly.pdbx_seq_one_letter_code
_entity_poly.pdbx_strand_id
1 'polypeptide(L)'
;MRIYCCIDGTDNADPSGNAVQRACVMLEGTQSMTNGHVKRIASLGFDRHKYFPGTQDSVTGRSSAQIVEQALNWILANYGSSPNPDRKLFLGGFSRGGAAMIVIAHRLQQRRIPVQEMYLFDAVDRSFWMDDDQTNSIPGNVTMAFHALRDPLSGSRVSFGNCGLYGTGANVLPATFMTTHGGVGGWPNGEAMVKPGVGPEDYMYMARLGPVIGAAAAASDRRRHNIHESGEPWPSNITPAQERAGMRRAWDWMFGKAFSTLGAAYSS
;
A
#
# COMPACT_ATOMS: atom_id res chain seq x y z
N MET A 1 10.50 17.92 15.47
CA MET A 1 9.37 16.97 15.67
C MET A 1 9.06 16.25 14.36
N ARG A 2 8.95 14.92 14.38
CA ARG A 2 8.64 14.04 13.25
C ARG A 2 7.22 13.51 13.36
N ILE A 3 6.41 13.77 12.34
CA ILE A 3 4.99 13.41 12.29
C ILE A 3 4.75 12.43 11.15
N TYR A 4 4.13 11.30 11.43
CA TYR A 4 3.78 10.31 10.41
C TYR A 4 2.27 10.10 10.32
N CYS A 5 1.70 10.21 9.11
CA CYS A 5 0.31 9.88 8.86
C CYS A 5 0.25 8.79 7.80
N CYS A 6 -0.54 7.74 8.05
CA CYS A 6 -0.72 6.69 7.06
C CYS A 6 -2.17 6.23 6.90
N ILE A 7 -2.49 5.79 5.68
CA ILE A 7 -3.78 5.19 5.33
C ILE A 7 -3.51 3.83 4.69
N ASP A 8 -4.18 2.79 5.19
CA ASP A 8 -4.08 1.46 4.61
C ASP A 8 -5.03 1.24 3.41
N GLY A 9 -4.88 0.10 2.75
CA GLY A 9 -5.81 -0.41 1.75
C GLY A 9 -7.13 -0.89 2.35
N THR A 10 -8.00 -1.41 1.49
CA THR A 10 -9.37 -1.80 1.87
C THR A 10 -9.50 -3.08 2.65
N ASP A 11 -10.46 -3.08 3.58
CA ASP A 11 -10.85 -4.23 4.42
C ASP A 11 -9.68 -4.93 5.12
N ASN A 12 -8.57 -4.21 5.32
CA ASN A 12 -7.50 -4.63 6.21
C ASN A 12 -7.95 -4.39 7.65
N ALA A 13 -8.91 -5.20 8.11
CA ALA A 13 -9.24 -5.32 9.51
C ALA A 13 -8.04 -5.96 10.22
N ASP A 14 -6.99 -5.18 10.44
CA ASP A 14 -5.95 -5.52 11.40
C ASP A 14 -6.63 -5.51 12.79
N PRO A 15 -6.83 -6.68 13.42
CA PRO A 15 -7.54 -6.78 14.68
C PRO A 15 -6.80 -6.08 15.83
N SER A 16 -5.54 -5.68 15.63
CA SER A 16 -4.73 -4.99 16.65
C SER A 16 -5.00 -3.47 16.78
N GLY A 17 -5.85 -2.88 15.93
CA GLY A 17 -6.23 -1.46 16.03
C GLY A 17 -5.05 -0.50 15.84
N ASN A 18 -4.97 0.60 16.60
CA ASN A 18 -3.86 1.57 16.53
C ASN A 18 -2.59 1.13 17.28
N ALA A 19 -2.62 0.00 17.98
CA ALA A 19 -1.45 -0.49 18.71
C ALA A 19 -0.44 -1.08 17.72
N VAL A 20 0.69 -0.40 17.55
CA VAL A 20 1.84 -0.96 16.82
C VAL A 20 2.71 -1.69 17.84
N GLN A 21 2.74 -3.02 17.81
CA GLN A 21 3.63 -3.78 18.68
C GLN A 21 5.08 -3.59 18.23
N ARG A 22 5.96 -3.17 19.16
CA ARG A 22 7.40 -2.97 18.89
C ARG A 22 8.11 -4.23 18.37
N ALA A 23 7.56 -5.42 18.62
CA ALA A 23 8.08 -6.68 18.10
C ALA A 23 7.99 -6.80 16.57
N CYS A 24 7.19 -5.97 15.89
CA CYS A 24 6.99 -6.04 14.44
C CYS A 24 8.10 -5.36 13.60
N VAL A 25 9.14 -4.82 14.24
CA VAL A 25 10.20 -4.05 13.56
C VAL A 25 11.27 -4.96 12.92
N MET A 26 11.49 -6.15 13.47
CA MET A 26 12.56 -7.06 13.04
C MET A 26 11.98 -8.39 12.57
N LEU A 27 12.23 -8.73 11.31
CA LEU A 27 11.82 -10.02 10.72
C LEU A 27 12.82 -11.14 11.09
N GLU A 28 12.92 -11.51 12.36
CA GLU A 28 13.69 -12.71 12.76
C GLU A 28 12.80 -13.97 12.68
N GLY A 29 13.12 -14.89 11.75
CA GLY A 29 12.47 -16.20 11.68
C GLY A 29 10.98 -16.18 11.27
N THR A 30 10.23 -17.20 11.73
CA THR A 30 8.83 -17.54 11.44
C THR A 30 7.79 -16.55 12.00
N GLN A 31 8.19 -15.32 12.31
CA GLN A 31 7.28 -14.32 12.85
C GLN A 31 6.24 -13.93 11.79
N SER A 32 4.97 -14.09 12.17
CA SER A 32 3.82 -13.83 11.31
C SER A 32 3.82 -12.36 10.89
N MET A 33 3.74 -12.12 9.58
CA MET A 33 3.64 -10.80 8.97
C MET A 33 2.23 -10.24 9.13
N THR A 34 1.72 -10.13 10.36
CA THR A 34 0.30 -9.83 10.62
C THR A 34 -0.09 -8.38 10.38
N ASN A 35 0.87 -7.45 10.40
CA ASN A 35 0.61 -6.02 10.32
C ASN A 35 1.09 -5.48 8.97
N GLY A 36 0.28 -4.68 8.28
CA GLY A 36 0.67 -4.06 7.01
C GLY A 36 1.96 -3.24 7.12
N HIS A 37 2.78 -3.25 6.06
CA HIS A 37 4.07 -2.54 6.04
C HIS A 37 3.91 -1.05 6.33
N VAL A 38 2.85 -0.43 5.83
CA VAL A 38 2.56 0.99 6.08
C VAL A 38 2.39 1.27 7.58
N LYS A 39 1.73 0.38 8.33
CA LYS A 39 1.59 0.51 9.77
C LYS A 39 2.91 0.28 10.50
N ARG A 40 3.75 -0.66 10.03
CA ARG A 40 5.07 -0.91 10.62
C ARG A 40 5.98 0.30 10.55
N ILE A 41 5.94 1.09 9.47
CA ILE A 41 6.71 2.34 9.38
C ILE A 41 6.44 3.26 10.58
N ALA A 42 5.20 3.32 11.09
CA ALA A 42 4.86 4.15 12.25
C ALA A 42 5.68 3.83 13.52
N SER A 43 6.24 2.61 13.64
CA SER A 43 7.07 2.20 14.77
C SER A 43 8.54 2.65 14.70
N LEU A 44 8.97 3.30 13.61
CA LEU A 44 10.36 3.71 13.39
C LEU A 44 10.78 4.99 14.15
N GLY A 45 10.15 5.27 15.29
CA GLY A 45 10.55 6.38 16.18
C GLY A 45 9.96 7.75 15.80
N PHE A 46 8.78 7.79 15.19
CA PHE A 46 8.06 9.06 14.99
C PHE A 46 7.53 9.62 16.32
N ASP A 47 7.68 10.92 16.54
CA ASP A 47 7.22 11.60 17.76
C ASP A 47 5.70 11.60 17.87
N ARG A 48 5.03 11.73 16.71
CA ARG A 48 3.58 11.61 16.56
C ARG A 48 3.28 10.78 15.34
N HIS A 49 2.36 9.83 15.47
CA HIS A 49 1.89 9.06 14.31
C HIS A 49 0.40 8.75 14.40
N LYS A 50 -0.24 8.60 13.24
CA LYS A 50 -1.61 8.14 13.13
C LYS A 50 -1.77 7.19 11.96
N TYR A 51 -2.43 6.08 12.25
CA TYR A 51 -2.90 5.10 11.28
C TYR A 51 -4.39 5.31 11.05
N PHE A 52 -4.78 5.28 9.78
CA PHE A 52 -6.16 5.25 9.33
C PHE A 52 -6.39 3.93 8.59
N PRO A 53 -7.36 3.11 9.00
CA PRO A 53 -7.76 1.96 8.19
C PRO A 53 -8.31 2.46 6.84
N GLY A 54 -8.11 1.70 5.77
CA GLY A 54 -8.68 2.03 4.47
C GLY A 54 -10.20 1.78 4.42
N THR A 55 -10.80 2.12 3.27
CA THR A 55 -12.26 2.01 3.09
C THR A 55 -12.76 0.57 3.26
N GLN A 56 -13.88 0.40 3.97
CA GLN A 56 -14.60 -0.88 4.02
C GLN A 56 -15.50 -1.08 2.78
N ASP A 57 -15.72 -0.02 2.01
CA ASP A 57 -16.38 -0.10 0.72
C ASP A 57 -15.32 -0.43 -0.34
N SER A 58 -15.10 -1.73 -0.52
CA SER A 58 -14.12 -2.25 -1.47
C SER A 58 -14.52 -2.04 -2.94
N VAL A 59 -15.80 -1.75 -3.24
CA VAL A 59 -16.33 -1.65 -4.61
C VAL A 59 -16.34 -0.22 -5.14
N THR A 60 -16.89 0.74 -4.38
CA THR A 60 -17.03 2.11 -4.88
C THR A 60 -15.97 3.07 -4.32
N GLY A 61 -15.36 2.71 -3.18
CA GLY A 61 -14.38 3.56 -2.53
C GLY A 61 -14.95 4.83 -1.89
N ARG A 62 -16.28 4.95 -1.73
CA ARG A 62 -16.97 6.16 -1.24
C ARG A 62 -16.42 6.72 0.08
N SER A 63 -15.95 5.87 0.99
CA SER A 63 -15.39 6.33 2.26
C SER A 63 -13.93 6.82 2.16
N SER A 64 -13.25 6.59 1.04
CA SER A 64 -11.86 7.05 0.83
C SER A 64 -11.75 8.57 0.93
N ALA A 65 -12.70 9.30 0.34
CA ALA A 65 -12.74 10.76 0.43
C ALA A 65 -12.88 11.23 1.90
N GLN A 66 -13.73 10.56 2.69
CA GLN A 66 -13.89 10.88 4.11
C GLN A 66 -12.62 10.58 4.91
N ILE A 67 -11.93 9.47 4.60
CA ILE A 67 -10.64 9.12 5.24
C ILE A 67 -9.57 10.16 4.87
N VAL A 68 -9.54 10.62 3.62
CA VAL A 68 -8.66 11.72 3.18
C VAL A 68 -8.90 12.99 4.00
N GLU A 69 -10.17 13.40 4.19
CA GLU A 69 -10.48 14.58 5.02
C GLU A 69 -10.07 14.38 6.49
N GLN A 70 -10.35 13.21 7.07
CA GLN A 70 -9.97 12.90 8.45
C GLN A 70 -8.45 12.92 8.66
N ALA A 71 -7.71 12.31 7.74
CA ALA A 71 -6.25 12.30 7.77
C ALA A 71 -5.67 13.69 7.59
N LEU A 72 -6.17 14.47 6.62
CA LEU A 72 -5.74 15.85 6.43
C LEU A 72 -6.01 16.72 7.67
N ASN A 73 -7.20 16.62 8.27
CA ASN A 73 -7.53 17.35 9.50
C ASN A 73 -6.61 16.96 10.66
N TRP A 74 -6.29 15.68 10.82
CA TRP A 74 -5.34 15.23 11.83
C TRP A 74 -3.93 15.77 11.58
N ILE A 75 -3.46 15.77 10.33
CA ILE A 75 -2.18 16.36 9.94
C ILE A 75 -2.16 17.85 10.29
N LEU A 76 -3.17 18.62 9.89
CA LEU A 76 -3.22 20.06 10.15
C LEU A 76 -3.26 20.38 11.66
N ALA A 77 -3.95 19.56 12.45
CA ALA A 77 -3.99 19.72 13.91
C ALA A 77 -2.63 19.44 14.60
N ASN A 78 -1.79 18.55 14.04
CA ASN A 78 -0.52 18.15 14.66
C ASN A 78 0.70 18.83 14.04
N TYR A 79 0.69 19.09 12.73
CA TYR A 79 1.73 19.80 12.00
C TYR A 79 1.53 21.33 12.05
N GLY A 80 0.28 21.79 12.04
CA GLY A 80 -0.10 23.20 11.84
C GLY A 80 -0.59 23.46 10.41
N SER A 81 -1.17 24.64 10.19
CA SER A 81 -1.76 25.04 8.91
C SER A 81 -0.80 25.80 7.99
N SER A 82 0.47 25.93 8.37
CA SER A 82 1.51 26.66 7.64
C SER A 82 2.86 25.94 7.73
N PRO A 83 3.83 26.26 6.85
CA PRO A 83 5.16 25.67 6.89
C PRO A 83 5.84 25.90 8.24
N ASN A 84 6.50 24.88 8.77
CA ASN A 84 7.25 24.97 10.02
C ASN A 84 8.56 24.18 9.86
N PRO A 85 9.74 24.83 9.91
CA PRO A 85 11.03 24.17 9.68
C PRO A 85 11.40 23.15 10.77
N ASP A 86 10.87 23.31 11.99
CA ASP A 86 11.13 22.43 13.15
C ASP A 86 10.28 21.16 13.13
N ARG A 87 9.36 21.05 12.15
CA ARG A 87 8.46 19.92 11.97
C ARG A 87 8.73 19.24 10.64
N LYS A 88 8.79 17.91 10.66
CA LYS A 88 8.98 17.07 9.48
C LYS A 88 7.77 16.16 9.34
N LEU A 89 7.06 16.28 8.21
CA LEU A 89 5.89 15.49 7.91
C LEU A 89 6.26 14.33 6.98
N PHE A 90 5.80 13.13 7.34
CA PHE A 90 6.00 11.90 6.61
C PHE A 90 4.63 11.29 6.31
N LEU A 91 4.46 10.78 5.09
CA LEU A 91 3.22 10.16 4.65
C LEU A 91 3.46 8.70 4.29
N GLY A 92 2.46 7.84 4.43
CA GLY A 92 2.55 6.49 3.92
C GLY A 92 1.20 5.89 3.54
N GLY A 93 1.18 5.09 2.49
CA GLY A 93 -0.06 4.49 2.04
C GLY A 93 0.13 3.18 1.31
N PHE A 94 -0.84 2.28 1.48
CA PHE A 94 -0.93 1.03 0.73
C PHE A 94 -2.15 1.03 -0.17
N SER A 95 -2.04 0.52 -1.41
CA SER A 95 -3.19 0.33 -2.31
C SER A 95 -3.94 1.66 -2.54
N ARG A 96 -5.26 1.69 -2.31
CA ARG A 96 -6.08 2.92 -2.32
C ARG A 96 -5.65 3.95 -1.27
N GLY A 97 -5.10 3.52 -0.14
CA GLY A 97 -4.50 4.41 0.85
C GLY A 97 -3.27 5.13 0.32
N GLY A 98 -2.53 4.52 -0.61
CA GLY A 98 -1.46 5.16 -1.37
C GLY A 98 -1.98 6.31 -2.22
N ALA A 99 -3.02 6.05 -3.04
CA ALA A 99 -3.67 7.10 -3.83
C ALA A 99 -4.22 8.23 -2.95
N ALA A 100 -4.87 7.90 -1.83
CA ALA A 100 -5.35 8.87 -0.84
C ALA A 100 -4.24 9.78 -0.30
N MET A 101 -3.05 9.23 -0.03
CA MET A 101 -1.90 10.03 0.44
C MET A 101 -1.35 10.96 -0.63
N ILE A 102 -1.42 10.58 -1.90
CA ILE A 102 -1.04 11.46 -3.01
C ILE A 102 -2.00 12.65 -3.09
N VAL A 103 -3.32 12.41 -2.98
CA VAL A 103 -4.34 13.48 -2.89
C VAL A 103 -4.05 14.40 -1.71
N ILE A 104 -3.74 13.85 -0.53
CA ILE A 104 -3.39 14.65 0.65
C ILE A 104 -2.15 15.51 0.38
N ALA A 105 -1.12 14.97 -0.28
CA ALA A 105 0.08 15.73 -0.59
C ALA A 105 -0.19 16.93 -1.51
N HIS A 106 -1.06 16.77 -2.52
CA HIS A 106 -1.49 17.89 -3.39
C HIS A 106 -2.23 18.96 -2.59
N ARG A 107 -3.14 18.55 -1.69
CA ARG A 107 -3.85 19.48 -0.79
C ARG A 107 -2.91 20.18 0.20
N LEU A 108 -1.84 19.53 0.63
CA LEU A 108 -0.80 20.14 1.45
C LEU A 108 0.07 21.11 0.62
N GLN A 109 0.28 20.84 -0.67
CA GLN A 109 1.01 21.73 -1.58
C GLN A 109 0.29 23.07 -1.74
N GLN A 110 -1.04 23.07 -1.83
CA GLN A 110 -1.86 24.29 -1.85
C GLN A 110 -1.65 25.17 -0.60
N ARG A 111 -1.25 24.55 0.53
CA ARG A 111 -0.93 25.21 1.80
C ARG A 111 0.57 25.44 2.00
N ARG A 112 1.38 25.10 0.98
CA ARG A 112 2.86 25.14 1.00
C ARG A 112 3.50 24.27 2.09
N ILE A 113 2.77 23.31 2.64
CA ILE A 113 3.29 22.43 3.69
C ILE A 113 4.22 21.38 3.04
N PRO A 114 5.52 21.35 3.39
CA PRO A 114 6.45 20.38 2.85
C PRO A 114 6.20 19.00 3.45
N VAL A 115 6.26 17.98 2.59
CA VAL A 115 6.31 16.57 2.96
C VAL A 115 7.76 16.12 2.80
N GLN A 116 8.37 15.71 3.91
CA GLN A 116 9.75 15.25 3.92
C GLN A 116 9.88 13.98 3.09
N GLU A 117 9.07 12.96 3.38
CA GLU A 117 9.07 11.72 2.61
C GLU A 117 7.67 11.10 2.54
N MET A 118 7.48 10.30 1.49
CA MET A 118 6.28 9.49 1.28
C MET A 118 6.67 8.04 1.03
N TYR A 119 6.02 7.11 1.73
CA TYR A 119 6.26 5.66 1.59
C TYR A 119 5.03 4.99 0.99
N LEU A 120 5.10 4.66 -0.29
CA LEU A 120 4.00 4.07 -1.04
C LEU A 120 4.23 2.58 -1.24
N PHE A 121 3.19 1.81 -0.95
CA PHE A 121 3.15 0.37 -1.19
C PHE A 121 2.05 0.10 -2.22
N ASP A 122 2.46 -0.26 -3.42
CA ASP A 122 1.61 -0.62 -4.55
C ASP A 122 0.36 0.26 -4.67
N ALA A 123 0.57 1.58 -4.77
CA ALA A 123 -0.52 2.54 -4.81
C ALA A 123 -1.37 2.31 -6.06
N VAL A 124 -2.69 2.24 -5.87
CA VAL A 124 -3.67 2.02 -6.93
C VAL A 124 -4.79 3.02 -6.79
N ASP A 125 -5.18 3.64 -7.90
CA ASP A 125 -6.36 4.48 -7.93
C ASP A 125 -7.55 3.68 -8.45
N ARG A 126 -8.49 3.42 -7.55
CA ARG A 126 -9.71 2.64 -7.81
C ARG A 126 -10.91 3.26 -7.13
N SER A 127 -10.91 4.58 -7.00
CA SER A 127 -11.98 5.31 -6.34
C SER A 127 -12.51 6.39 -7.24
N PHE A 128 -13.73 6.22 -7.75
CA PHE A 128 -14.44 7.25 -8.54
C PHE A 128 -14.68 8.59 -7.81
N TRP A 129 -14.30 8.67 -6.53
CA TRP A 129 -14.55 9.79 -5.62
C TRP A 129 -13.27 10.43 -5.09
N MET A 130 -12.10 9.96 -5.55
CA MET A 130 -10.83 10.66 -5.31
C MET A 130 -10.52 11.52 -6.54
N ASP A 131 -9.69 12.55 -6.38
CA ASP A 131 -9.34 13.48 -7.47
C ASP A 131 -8.38 12.77 -8.44
N ASP A 132 -8.92 11.86 -9.26
CA ASP A 132 -8.19 10.85 -10.04
C ASP A 132 -7.10 11.46 -10.95
N ASP A 133 -7.32 12.68 -11.45
CA ASP A 133 -6.36 13.37 -12.33
C ASP A 133 -5.02 13.65 -11.63
N GLN A 134 -5.01 13.80 -10.30
CA GLN A 134 -3.82 14.15 -9.54
C GLN A 134 -3.08 12.94 -8.95
N THR A 135 -3.75 11.79 -8.79
CA THR A 135 -3.19 10.63 -8.08
C THR A 135 -2.03 9.99 -8.83
N ASN A 136 -1.90 10.23 -10.13
CA ASN A 136 -0.83 9.66 -10.93
C ASN A 136 0.53 10.35 -10.70
N SER A 137 0.54 11.56 -10.12
CA SER A 137 1.75 12.37 -9.95
C SER A 137 2.01 12.76 -8.50
N ILE A 138 3.27 12.66 -8.09
CA ILE A 138 3.75 13.13 -6.79
C ILE A 138 4.05 14.63 -6.86
N PRO A 139 3.42 15.46 -6.01
CA PRO A 139 3.55 16.90 -6.07
C PRO A 139 4.93 17.38 -5.60
N GLY A 140 5.34 18.56 -6.06
CA GLY A 140 6.66 19.13 -5.78
C GLY A 140 6.93 19.54 -4.32
N ASN A 141 5.92 19.52 -3.45
CA ASN A 141 6.14 19.70 -1.99
C ASN A 141 6.60 18.41 -1.29
N VAL A 142 6.62 17.27 -1.99
CA VAL A 142 7.19 16.02 -1.50
C VAL A 142 8.65 15.96 -1.92
N THR A 143 9.57 15.90 -0.95
CA THR A 143 11.01 15.86 -1.25
C THR A 143 11.40 14.54 -1.91
N MET A 144 10.91 13.41 -1.38
CA MET A 144 11.11 12.10 -1.97
C MET A 144 9.94 11.16 -1.66
N ALA A 145 9.44 10.47 -2.69
CA ALA A 145 8.51 9.36 -2.56
C ALA A 145 9.22 8.05 -2.91
N PHE A 146 9.22 7.10 -1.98
CA PHE A 146 9.67 5.74 -2.22
C PHE A 146 8.46 4.87 -2.53
N HIS A 147 8.45 4.24 -3.69
CA HIS A 147 7.30 3.47 -4.16
C HIS A 147 7.67 2.01 -4.41
N ALA A 148 7.30 1.13 -3.48
CA ALA A 148 7.38 -0.30 -3.71
C ALA A 148 6.19 -0.73 -4.59
N LEU A 149 6.47 -1.33 -5.75
CA LEU A 149 5.49 -1.75 -6.73
C LEU A 149 5.49 -3.27 -6.85
N ARG A 150 4.33 -3.87 -7.14
CA ARG A 150 4.30 -5.27 -7.55
C ARG A 150 4.90 -5.40 -8.94
N ASP A 151 5.66 -6.46 -9.17
CA ASP A 151 6.15 -6.78 -10.51
C ASP A 151 4.96 -7.21 -11.39
N PRO A 152 4.74 -6.61 -12.58
CA PRO A 152 3.68 -7.03 -13.48
C PRO A 152 3.74 -8.53 -13.86
N LEU A 153 4.94 -9.11 -13.89
CA LEU A 153 5.12 -10.55 -14.16
C LEU A 153 4.53 -11.44 -13.06
N SER A 154 4.28 -10.89 -11.87
CA SER A 154 3.57 -11.60 -10.81
C SER A 154 2.14 -11.99 -11.20
N GLY A 155 1.55 -11.39 -12.24
CA GLY A 155 0.16 -11.64 -12.64
C GLY A 155 -0.88 -11.25 -11.59
N SER A 156 -0.45 -10.60 -10.51
CA SER A 156 -1.32 -10.10 -9.44
C SER A 156 -2.05 -8.87 -9.90
N ARG A 157 -3.38 -8.90 -9.80
CA ARG A 157 -4.24 -7.72 -9.98
C ARG A 157 -3.95 -6.93 -11.25
N VAL A 158 -3.90 -7.62 -12.39
CA VAL A 158 -3.51 -7.03 -13.69
C VAL A 158 -4.38 -5.82 -14.05
N SER A 159 -5.65 -5.84 -13.63
CA SER A 159 -6.61 -4.76 -13.91
C SER A 159 -6.45 -3.51 -13.03
N PHE A 160 -5.66 -3.55 -11.96
CA PHE A 160 -5.62 -2.46 -10.97
C PHE A 160 -4.74 -1.28 -11.40
N GLY A 161 -3.79 -1.49 -12.32
CA GLY A 161 -2.76 -0.52 -12.63
C GLY A 161 -1.92 -0.11 -11.39
N ASN A 162 -1.21 1.01 -11.50
CA ASN A 162 -0.56 1.72 -10.40
C ASN A 162 -0.66 3.24 -10.64
N CYS A 163 -0.78 4.02 -9.57
CA CYS A 163 -0.72 5.49 -9.61
C CYS A 163 0.57 6.00 -8.93
N GLY A 164 0.77 7.31 -8.80
CA GLY A 164 1.98 7.89 -8.19
C GLY A 164 3.29 7.46 -8.84
N LEU A 165 3.28 7.29 -10.17
CA LEU A 165 4.43 6.82 -10.94
C LEU A 165 5.30 7.97 -11.47
N TYR A 166 4.75 9.18 -11.47
CA TYR A 166 5.41 10.36 -12.03
C TYR A 166 5.72 11.36 -10.92
N GLY A 167 6.90 11.97 -10.96
CA GLY A 167 7.27 13.04 -10.05
C GLY A 167 7.15 14.41 -10.70
N THR A 168 6.83 15.45 -9.92
CA THR A 168 7.09 16.83 -10.32
C THR A 168 8.61 17.08 -10.16
N GLY A 169 9.40 16.51 -11.08
CA GLY A 169 10.86 16.38 -10.97
C GLY A 169 11.29 14.94 -10.67
N ALA A 170 12.48 14.78 -10.08
CA ALA A 170 13.06 13.48 -9.70
C ALA A 170 12.72 13.08 -8.25
N ASN A 171 11.49 13.37 -7.79
CA ASN A 171 11.05 13.14 -6.41
C ASN A 171 10.31 11.83 -6.20
N VAL A 172 10.47 10.86 -7.11
CA VAL A 172 9.89 9.52 -7.01
C VAL A 172 10.96 8.48 -7.32
N LEU A 173 11.12 7.52 -6.42
CA LEU A 173 12.02 6.38 -6.57
C LEU A 173 11.20 5.08 -6.49
N PRO A 174 10.78 4.51 -7.63
CA PRO A 174 10.07 3.24 -7.65
C PRO A 174 11.04 2.04 -7.54
N ALA A 175 10.55 0.93 -6.98
CA ALA A 175 11.21 -0.37 -7.03
C ALA A 175 10.17 -1.48 -7.16
N THR A 176 10.41 -2.45 -8.04
CA THR A 176 9.49 -3.57 -8.30
C THR A 176 9.87 -4.82 -7.52
N PHE A 177 8.87 -5.56 -7.06
CA PHE A 177 9.04 -6.79 -6.28
C PHE A 177 8.13 -7.90 -6.79
N MET A 178 8.69 -9.09 -6.99
CA MET A 178 7.96 -10.28 -7.43
C MET A 178 7.12 -10.86 -6.28
N THR A 179 5.96 -10.24 -6.04
CA THR A 179 4.99 -10.57 -4.99
C THR A 179 3.61 -10.05 -5.41
N THR A 180 2.54 -10.48 -4.75
CA THR A 180 1.20 -9.97 -5.00
C THR A 180 1.03 -8.53 -4.49
N HIS A 181 -0.05 -7.87 -4.90
CA HIS A 181 -0.48 -6.60 -4.34
C HIS A 181 -0.53 -6.64 -2.80
N GLY A 182 -1.16 -7.68 -2.24
CA GLY A 182 -1.20 -7.90 -0.79
C GLY A 182 0.20 -8.07 -0.18
N GLY A 183 1.07 -8.82 -0.85
CA GLY A 183 2.45 -9.03 -0.45
C GLY A 183 3.28 -7.75 -0.40
N VAL A 184 3.15 -6.84 -1.37
CA VAL A 184 3.81 -5.52 -1.29
C VAL A 184 3.34 -4.73 -0.07
N GLY A 185 2.04 -4.80 0.24
CA GLY A 185 1.44 -4.20 1.42
C GLY A 185 1.80 -4.86 2.75
N GLY A 186 2.47 -6.03 2.72
CA GLY A 186 2.84 -6.79 3.91
C GLY A 186 1.68 -7.56 4.53
N TRP A 187 0.69 -7.93 3.71
CA TRP A 187 -0.52 -8.60 4.14
C TRP A 187 -0.39 -10.13 4.03
N PRO A 188 -0.68 -10.90 5.09
CA PRO A 188 -0.44 -12.34 5.12
C PRO A 188 -1.48 -13.14 4.32
N ASN A 189 -2.60 -12.53 3.89
CA ASN A 189 -3.61 -13.26 3.12
C ASN A 189 -3.10 -13.77 1.77
N GLY A 190 -2.01 -13.22 1.21
CA GLY A 190 -1.40 -13.79 0.00
C GLY A 190 -1.06 -15.28 0.18
N GLU A 191 -0.57 -15.67 1.36
CA GLU A 191 -0.27 -17.07 1.67
C GLU A 191 -1.52 -17.87 2.07
N ALA A 192 -2.42 -17.28 2.86
CA ALA A 192 -3.66 -17.95 3.28
C ALA A 192 -4.66 -18.17 2.13
N MET A 193 -4.55 -17.40 1.04
CA MET A 193 -5.38 -17.53 -0.16
C MET A 193 -4.76 -18.43 -1.26
N VAL A 194 -3.75 -19.22 -0.92
CA VAL A 194 -3.31 -20.34 -1.75
C VAL A 194 -4.39 -21.41 -1.68
N LYS A 195 -5.46 -21.28 -2.48
CA LYS A 195 -6.43 -22.36 -2.64
C LYS A 195 -5.79 -23.44 -3.54
N PRO A 196 -5.64 -24.70 -3.09
CA PRO A 196 -5.33 -25.79 -4.00
C PRO A 196 -6.55 -26.06 -4.89
N GLY A 197 -6.68 -25.30 -5.98
CA GLY A 197 -7.78 -25.39 -6.93
C GLY A 197 -8.74 -24.21 -6.92
N VAL A 198 -9.21 -23.85 -8.12
CA VAL A 198 -10.22 -22.79 -8.36
C VAL A 198 -11.59 -23.32 -7.95
N GLY A 199 -12.31 -22.60 -7.08
CA GLY A 199 -13.64 -23.01 -6.60
C GLY A 199 -14.77 -22.57 -7.56
N PRO A 200 -15.92 -23.24 -7.58
CA PRO A 200 -17.09 -22.84 -8.38
C PRO A 200 -17.55 -21.40 -8.12
N GLU A 201 -17.35 -20.87 -6.91
CA GLU A 201 -17.68 -19.48 -6.55
C GLU A 201 -16.84 -18.44 -7.31
N ASP A 202 -15.62 -18.78 -7.72
CA ASP A 202 -14.71 -17.88 -8.45
C ASP A 202 -15.18 -17.68 -9.93
N TYR A 203 -16.10 -18.53 -10.42
CA TYR A 203 -16.69 -18.45 -11.78
C TYR A 203 -17.95 -17.61 -11.88
N MET A 204 -18.53 -17.12 -10.78
CA MET A 204 -19.73 -16.28 -10.87
C MET A 204 -19.48 -14.98 -11.66
N TYR A 205 -18.22 -14.52 -11.72
CA TYR A 205 -17.81 -13.39 -12.57
C TYR A 205 -17.60 -13.77 -14.06
N MET A 206 -17.32 -15.04 -14.35
CA MET A 206 -17.12 -15.60 -15.70
C MET A 206 -18.43 -15.85 -16.47
N ALA A 207 -19.59 -15.78 -15.81
CA ALA A 207 -20.90 -15.91 -16.45
C ALA A 207 -21.17 -14.81 -17.51
N ARG A 208 -20.36 -13.74 -17.57
CA ARG A 208 -20.39 -12.73 -18.64
C ARG A 208 -19.68 -13.14 -19.94
N LEU A 209 -18.74 -14.10 -19.90
CA LEU A 209 -17.98 -14.57 -21.08
C LEU A 209 -18.48 -15.91 -21.63
N GLY A 210 -19.51 -16.49 -21.02
CA GLY A 210 -20.13 -17.75 -21.43
C GLY A 210 -19.58 -18.97 -20.68
N PRO A 211 -20.44 -19.84 -20.11
CA PRO A 211 -20.05 -20.91 -19.18
C PRO A 211 -19.09 -21.97 -19.76
N VAL A 212 -19.02 -22.11 -21.09
CA VAL A 212 -18.19 -23.12 -21.77
C VAL A 212 -16.72 -22.69 -21.87
N ILE A 213 -16.46 -21.38 -22.05
CA ILE A 213 -15.09 -20.86 -22.20
C ILE A 213 -14.37 -20.80 -20.84
N GLY A 214 -15.10 -20.41 -19.79
CA GLY A 214 -14.56 -20.36 -18.42
C GLY A 214 -14.09 -21.74 -17.91
N ALA A 215 -14.90 -22.78 -18.14
CA ALA A 215 -14.57 -24.13 -17.68
C ALA A 215 -13.34 -24.74 -18.38
N ALA A 216 -13.19 -24.50 -19.70
CA ALA A 216 -12.05 -25.01 -20.47
C ALA A 216 -10.73 -24.29 -20.14
N ALA A 217 -10.78 -22.97 -19.93
CA ALA A 217 -9.61 -22.18 -19.53
C ALA A 217 -9.08 -22.64 -18.17
N ALA A 218 -9.97 -22.89 -17.20
CA ALA A 218 -9.55 -23.35 -15.89
C ALA A 218 -9.10 -24.82 -15.84
N ALA A 219 -9.67 -25.69 -16.69
CA ALA A 219 -9.21 -27.07 -16.81
C ALA A 219 -7.78 -27.18 -17.38
N SER A 220 -7.35 -26.20 -18.18
CA SER A 220 -6.00 -26.14 -18.78
C SER A 220 -4.98 -25.37 -17.94
N ASP A 221 -5.41 -24.67 -16.88
CA ASP A 221 -4.53 -23.91 -16.01
C ASP A 221 -3.72 -24.84 -15.09
N ARG A 222 -2.41 -24.93 -15.35
CA ARG A 222 -1.46 -25.74 -14.56
C ARG A 222 -1.04 -25.05 -13.25
N ARG A 223 -1.51 -23.82 -12.97
CA ARG A 223 -1.15 -22.99 -11.79
C ARG A 223 -1.92 -23.35 -10.52
N ARG A 224 -2.12 -24.65 -10.24
CA ARG A 224 -2.90 -25.15 -9.09
C ARG A 224 -2.33 -24.79 -7.71
N HIS A 225 -1.16 -24.18 -7.65
CA HIS A 225 -0.44 -23.81 -6.42
C HIS A 225 -0.12 -22.31 -6.35
N ASN A 226 -0.71 -21.50 -7.23
CA ASN A 226 -0.47 -20.07 -7.27
C ASN A 226 -1.48 -19.33 -6.38
N ILE A 227 -1.16 -18.09 -6.01
CA ILE A 227 -1.98 -17.30 -5.09
C ILE A 227 -3.22 -16.80 -5.81
N HIS A 228 -4.40 -17.06 -5.24
CA HIS A 228 -5.64 -16.46 -5.70
C HIS A 228 -5.91 -15.23 -4.84
N GLU A 229 -6.04 -14.04 -5.44
CA GLU A 229 -6.44 -12.85 -4.69
C GLU A 229 -7.95 -12.64 -4.79
N SER A 230 -8.57 -12.19 -3.70
CA SER A 230 -9.99 -11.83 -3.75
C SER A 230 -10.20 -10.70 -4.77
N GLY A 231 -11.19 -10.87 -5.65
CA GLY A 231 -11.56 -9.89 -6.68
C GLY A 231 -10.82 -10.02 -8.01
N GLU A 232 -9.96 -11.03 -8.21
CA GLU A 232 -9.36 -11.35 -9.51
C GLU A 232 -9.88 -12.69 -10.04
N PRO A 233 -10.18 -12.78 -11.35
CA PRO A 233 -10.65 -14.03 -11.97
C PRO A 233 -9.56 -15.07 -12.20
N TRP A 234 -8.27 -14.71 -12.02
CA TRP A 234 -7.14 -15.58 -12.32
C TRP A 234 -6.18 -15.64 -11.13
N PRO A 235 -5.56 -16.81 -10.87
CA PRO A 235 -4.46 -16.89 -9.93
C PRO A 235 -3.26 -16.08 -10.46
N SER A 236 -2.47 -15.57 -9.53
CA SER A 236 -1.18 -14.94 -9.83
C SER A 236 -0.23 -15.93 -10.52
N ASN A 237 0.92 -15.46 -10.99
CA ASN A 237 1.97 -16.27 -11.59
C ASN A 237 3.05 -16.70 -10.59
N ILE A 238 2.85 -16.46 -9.29
CA ILE A 238 3.86 -16.70 -8.27
C ILE A 238 3.45 -17.77 -7.27
N THR A 239 4.44 -18.50 -6.79
CA THR A 239 4.33 -19.49 -5.73
C THR A 239 4.31 -18.83 -4.34
N PRO A 240 3.86 -19.53 -3.28
CA PRO A 240 3.86 -18.98 -1.92
C PRO A 240 5.28 -18.66 -1.41
N ALA A 241 6.29 -19.41 -1.85
CA ALA A 241 7.69 -19.12 -1.50
C ALA A 241 8.18 -17.82 -2.16
N GLN A 242 7.83 -17.59 -3.42
CA GLN A 242 8.12 -16.34 -4.12
C GLN A 242 7.40 -15.17 -3.47
N GLU A 243 6.15 -15.35 -3.06
CA GLU A 243 5.39 -14.34 -2.31
C GLU A 243 6.11 -13.89 -1.05
N ARG A 244 6.44 -14.83 -0.16
CA ARG A 244 7.16 -14.51 1.09
C ARG A 244 8.50 -13.81 0.83
N ALA A 245 9.24 -14.28 -0.17
CA ALA A 245 10.52 -13.68 -0.53
C ALA A 245 10.37 -12.26 -1.10
N GLY A 246 9.43 -12.04 -2.01
CA GLY A 246 9.17 -10.74 -2.61
C GLY A 246 8.61 -9.74 -1.61
N MET A 247 7.65 -10.16 -0.80
CA MET A 247 7.09 -9.38 0.31
C MET A 247 8.17 -8.96 1.32
N ARG A 248 9.08 -9.86 1.71
CA ARG A 248 10.24 -9.52 2.56
C ARG A 248 11.16 -8.52 1.90
N ARG A 249 11.51 -8.72 0.62
CA ARG A 249 12.37 -7.79 -0.13
C ARG A 249 11.75 -6.39 -0.25
N ALA A 250 10.43 -6.31 -0.43
CA ALA A 250 9.71 -5.04 -0.45
C ALA A 250 9.82 -4.31 0.89
N TRP A 251 9.66 -5.04 2.00
CA TRP A 251 9.86 -4.51 3.35
C TRP A 251 11.30 -4.05 3.57
N ASP A 252 12.29 -4.91 3.32
CA ASP A 252 13.70 -4.61 3.59
C ASP A 252 14.16 -3.38 2.81
N TRP A 253 13.73 -3.24 1.56
CA TRP A 253 14.00 -2.06 0.75
C TRP A 253 13.37 -0.80 1.36
N MET A 254 12.07 -0.84 1.69
CA MET A 254 11.38 0.32 2.24
C MET A 254 11.92 0.69 3.62
N PHE A 255 12.16 -0.30 4.48
CA PHE A 255 12.76 -0.11 5.79
C PHE A 255 14.15 0.50 5.66
N GLY A 256 14.98 0.04 4.72
CA GLY A 256 16.28 0.64 4.44
C GLY A 256 16.17 2.13 4.07
N LYS A 257 15.17 2.51 3.27
CA LYS A 257 14.91 3.93 2.94
C LYS A 257 14.46 4.72 4.16
N ALA A 258 13.41 4.28 4.84
CA ALA A 258 12.89 4.97 6.02
C ALA A 258 13.92 5.07 7.15
N PHE A 259 14.69 4.01 7.40
CA PHE A 259 15.73 4.00 8.41
C PHE A 259 16.92 4.91 8.05
N SER A 260 17.32 4.99 6.78
CA SER A 260 18.38 5.93 6.38
C SER A 260 18.03 7.38 6.73
N THR A 261 16.74 7.71 6.67
CA THR A 261 16.23 9.04 6.99
C THR A 261 16.02 9.26 8.50
N LEU A 262 15.52 8.25 9.20
CA LEU A 262 15.14 8.36 10.63
C LEU A 262 16.27 7.99 11.60
N GLY A 263 17.15 7.07 11.18
CA GLY A 263 18.24 6.49 11.96
C GLY A 263 19.50 7.36 12.02
N ALA A 264 19.71 8.26 11.04
CA ALA A 264 20.79 9.25 11.09
C ALA A 264 20.68 10.19 12.32
N ALA A 265 19.51 10.28 12.96
CA ALA A 265 19.27 11.07 14.17
C ALA A 265 19.45 10.29 15.48
N TYR A 266 19.71 8.98 15.44
CA TYR A 266 19.89 8.13 16.64
C TYR A 266 21.35 7.81 16.96
N SER A 267 22.29 8.20 16.10
CA SER A 267 23.73 7.99 16.25
C SER A 267 24.50 9.26 16.67
N SER A 268 23.80 10.26 17.21
CA SER A 268 24.34 11.52 17.77
C SER A 268 23.72 11.80 19.12
#